data_AF-A0A9D2G751-F1
#
_entry.id   AF-A0A9D2G751-F1
#
_cell.length_a   1.000
_cell.length_b   1.000
_cell.length_c   1.000
_cell.angle_alpha   90.00
_cell.angle_beta   90.00
_cell.angle_gamma   90.00
#
_symmetry.space_group_name_H-M   'P 1'
#
loop_
_entity.id
_entity.type
_entity.pdbx_description
1 polymer ?
#
loop_
_entity_poly.entity_id
_entity_poly.type
_entity_poly.pdbx_seq_one_letter_code
_entity_poly.pdbx_strand_id
1 'polypeptide(L)'
;MAVKNIMIVGVGGQGTLLTSRILGGLTIAGGYDVKLSEVHGMAQRGGSVVTFVRYGDKVAEPIVEEGQADVIIAFERLEALRYAHFLKKDG
;
A
#
# COMPACT_ATOMS: atom_id res chain seq x y z
N MET A 1 5.19 -7.52 17.12
CA MET A 1 5.76 -6.87 15.93
C MET A 1 5.27 -5.43 15.79
N ALA A 2 6.21 -4.51 15.54
CA ALA A 2 5.89 -3.12 15.18
C ALA A 2 5.12 -3.06 13.85
N VAL A 3 4.27 -2.06 13.69
CA VAL A 3 3.46 -1.89 12.47
C VAL A 3 4.37 -1.75 11.26
N LYS A 4 4.07 -2.49 10.21
CA LYS A 4 4.68 -2.41 8.89
C LYS A 4 3.73 -1.79 7.90
N ASN A 5 4.26 -0.88 7.09
CA ASN A 5 3.51 -0.07 6.14
C ASN A 5 3.93 -0.42 4.72
N ILE A 6 3.08 -1.13 3.98
CA ILE A 6 3.30 -1.40 2.56
C ILE A 6 2.39 -0.48 1.75
N MET A 7 2.97 0.25 0.82
CA MET A 7 2.24 1.05 -0.15
C MET A 7 2.31 0.38 -1.52
N ILE A 8 1.17 0.22 -2.17
CA ILE A 8 1.07 -0.36 -3.51
C ILE A 8 0.56 0.73 -4.43
N VAL A 9 1.30 0.98 -5.50
CA VAL A 9 0.99 2.06 -6.46
C VAL A 9 0.96 1.52 -7.87
N GLY A 10 0.07 2.05 -8.70
CA GLY A 10 -0.07 1.65 -10.09
C GLY A 10 -1.24 2.37 -10.74
N VAL A 11 -1.62 1.90 -11.91
CA VAL A 11 -2.79 2.40 -12.63
C VAL A 11 -3.88 1.32 -12.73
N GLY A 12 -5.12 1.75 -12.97
CA GLY A 12 -6.25 0.85 -13.11
C GLY A 12 -6.01 -0.28 -14.11
N GLY A 13 -6.32 -1.52 -13.71
CA GLY A 13 -6.16 -2.73 -14.53
C GLY A 13 -4.88 -3.53 -14.28
N GLN A 14 -3.98 -3.09 -13.39
CA GLN A 14 -2.70 -3.77 -13.14
C GLN A 14 -2.71 -4.80 -11.98
N GLY A 15 -3.83 -4.92 -11.26
CA GLY A 15 -3.93 -5.87 -10.14
C GLY A 15 -3.42 -5.36 -8.79
N THR A 16 -3.29 -4.04 -8.60
CA THR A 16 -2.92 -3.41 -7.32
C THR A 16 -3.82 -3.85 -6.16
N LEU A 17 -5.14 -3.86 -6.37
CA LEU A 17 -6.13 -4.28 -5.38
C LEU A 17 -6.11 -5.79 -5.09
N LEU A 18 -5.81 -6.61 -6.09
CA LEU A 18 -5.65 -8.05 -5.87
C LEU A 18 -4.41 -8.30 -5.00
N THR A 19 -3.32 -7.59 -5.28
CA THR A 19 -2.07 -7.68 -4.52
C THR A 19 -2.28 -7.27 -3.06
N SER A 20 -3.00 -6.18 -2.80
CA SER A 20 -3.29 -5.75 -1.43
C SER A 20 -4.13 -6.76 -0.64
N ARG A 21 -5.13 -7.38 -1.28
CA ARG A 21 -5.97 -8.42 -0.68
C ARG A 21 -5.19 -9.69 -0.39
N ILE A 22 -4.30 -10.11 -1.28
CA ILE A 22 -3.44 -11.28 -1.06
C ILE A 22 -2.50 -11.01 0.12
N LEU A 23 -1.79 -9.88 0.12
CA LEU A 23 -0.89 -9.51 1.21
C LEU A 23 -1.63 -9.38 2.55
N GLY A 24 -2.78 -8.73 2.56
CA GLY A 24 -3.63 -8.62 3.75
C GLY A 24 -4.13 -9.98 4.25
N GLY A 25 -4.53 -10.88 3.34
CA GLY A 25 -4.94 -12.24 3.71
C GLY A 25 -3.80 -13.05 4.32
N LEU A 26 -2.59 -12.94 3.76
CA LEU A 26 -1.39 -13.60 4.28
C LEU A 26 -1.02 -13.08 5.68
N THR A 27 -1.11 -11.76 5.91
CA THR A 27 -0.79 -11.17 7.22
C THR A 27 -1.85 -11.49 8.27
N ILE A 28 -3.14 -11.55 7.91
CA ILE A 28 -4.21 -12.06 8.77
C ILE A 28 -3.94 -13.54 9.14
N ALA A 29 -3.60 -14.38 8.17
CA ALA A 29 -3.27 -15.79 8.41
C ALA A 29 -2.03 -15.95 9.32
N GLY A 30 -1.13 -14.96 9.33
CA GLY A 30 -0.01 -14.86 10.25
C GLY A 30 -0.38 -14.39 11.67
N GLY A 31 -1.66 -14.10 11.94
CA GLY A 31 -2.14 -13.69 13.26
C GLY A 31 -1.98 -12.21 13.59
N TYR A 32 -1.74 -11.35 12.58
CA TYR A 32 -1.58 -9.91 12.77
C TYR A 32 -2.91 -9.16 12.67
N ASP A 33 -2.99 -8.02 13.35
CA ASP A 33 -4.00 -6.99 13.05
C ASP A 33 -3.63 -6.32 11.73
N VAL A 34 -4.61 -6.13 10.85
CA VAL A 34 -4.40 -5.66 9.48
C VAL A 34 -5.43 -4.61 9.11
N LYS A 35 -4.94 -3.49 8.58
CA LYS A 35 -5.78 -2.41 8.03
C LYS A 35 -5.42 -2.14 6.58
N LEU A 36 -6.44 -2.11 5.74
CA LEU A 36 -6.34 -1.83 4.32
C LEU A 36 -7.06 -0.51 4.03
N SER A 37 -6.44 0.35 3.23
CA SER A 37 -7.10 1.54 2.66
C SER A 37 -6.75 1.65 1.18
N GLU A 38 -7.72 2.06 0.38
CA GLU A 38 -7.58 2.18 -1.06
C GLU A 38 -8.12 3.52 -1.53
N VAL A 39 -7.35 4.18 -2.38
CA VAL A 39 -7.70 5.43 -3.03
C VAL A 39 -7.57 5.24 -4.53
N HIS A 40 -8.67 5.51 -5.24
CA HIS A 40 -8.71 5.45 -6.69
C HIS A 40 -8.85 6.86 -7.27
N GLY A 41 -8.07 7.16 -8.30
CA GLY A 41 -8.34 8.30 -9.16
C GLY A 41 -9.69 8.15 -9.87
N MET A 42 -10.41 9.26 -10.05
CA MET A 42 -11.69 9.29 -10.76
C MET A 42 -11.57 9.10 -12.29
N ALA A 43 -10.35 8.86 -12.80
CA ALA A 43 -10.12 8.72 -14.23
C ALA A 43 -10.69 7.40 -14.75
N GLN A 44 -11.37 7.47 -15.90
CA GLN A 44 -12.09 6.34 -16.49
C GLN A 44 -11.16 5.23 -17.03
N ARG A 45 -9.91 5.57 -17.39
CA ARG A 45 -8.83 4.62 -17.76
C ARG A 45 -7.49 5.19 -17.30
N GLY A 46 -6.59 4.32 -16.82
CA GLY A 46 -5.24 4.72 -16.42
C GLY A 46 -5.19 5.63 -15.18
N GLY A 47 -6.28 5.68 -14.40
CA GLY A 47 -6.28 6.42 -13.14
C GLY A 47 -5.29 5.82 -12.15
N SER A 48 -4.59 6.70 -11.43
CA SER A 48 -3.70 6.31 -10.33
C SER A 48 -4.51 5.56 -9.27
N VAL A 49 -3.94 4.47 -8.79
CA VAL A 49 -4.47 3.67 -7.69
C VAL A 49 -3.40 3.56 -6.64
N VAL A 50 -3.76 3.91 -5.41
CA VAL A 50 -2.91 3.83 -4.23
C VAL A 50 -3.60 2.95 -3.21
N THR A 51 -2.91 1.93 -2.74
CA THR A 51 -3.40 1.05 -1.69
C THR A 51 -2.39 0.97 -0.56
N PHE A 52 -2.87 1.04 0.67
CA PHE A 52 -2.08 0.84 1.88
C PHE A 52 -2.42 -0.50 2.51
N VAL A 53 -1.38 -1.24 2.89
CA VAL A 53 -1.47 -2.45 3.73
C VAL A 53 -0.65 -2.19 4.98
N ARG A 54 -1.33 -2.01 6.11
CA ARG A 54 -0.70 -1.84 7.42
C ARG A 54 -0.95 -3.07 8.27
N TYR A 55 0.09 -3.67 8.82
CA TYR A 55 -0.05 -4.87 9.66
C TYR A 55 0.93 -4.89 10.84
N GLY A 56 0.54 -5.48 11.96
CA GLY A 56 1.36 -5.62 13.17
C GLY A 56 0.56 -6.20 14.33
N ASP A 57 1.05 -6.07 15.58
CA ASP A 57 0.29 -6.58 16.74
C ASP A 57 -0.99 -5.76 17.00
N LYS A 58 -0.95 -4.45 16.70
CA LYS A 58 -2.06 -3.52 16.84
C LYS A 58 -1.88 -2.37 15.88
N VAL A 59 -2.84 -2.16 14.97
CA VAL A 59 -2.80 -1.11 13.96
C VAL A 59 -3.86 -0.08 14.31
N ALA A 60 -3.50 1.21 14.47
CA ALA A 60 -4.43 2.24 14.91
C ALA A 60 -5.34 2.76 13.78
N GLU A 61 -4.81 2.84 12.55
CA GLU A 61 -5.47 3.50 11.41
C GLU A 61 -5.00 2.86 10.09
N PRO A 62 -5.72 3.09 8.97
CA PRO A 62 -5.42 2.41 7.71
C PRO A 62 -4.56 3.25 6.74
N ILE A 63 -4.18 4.48 7.11
CA ILE A 63 -3.45 5.43 6.24
C ILE A 63 -1.95 5.39 6.53
N VAL A 64 -1.11 5.50 5.51
CA VAL A 64 0.34 5.67 5.65
C VAL A 64 0.67 7.14 5.40
N GLU A 65 1.47 7.74 6.27
CA GLU A 65 1.94 9.12 6.11
C GLU A 65 3.19 9.20 5.23
N GLU A 66 3.50 10.40 4.76
CA GLU A 66 4.73 10.67 3.99
C GLU A 66 5.98 10.28 4.79
N GLY A 67 6.97 9.69 4.11
CA GLY A 67 8.18 9.16 4.74
C GLY A 67 7.99 7.97 5.69
N GLN A 68 6.79 7.35 5.75
CA GLN A 68 6.49 6.23 6.66
C GLN A 68 6.29 4.88 5.97
N ALA A 69 6.29 4.80 4.63
CA ALA A 69 6.19 3.53 3.94
C ALA A 69 7.48 2.72 4.16
N ASP A 70 7.34 1.49 4.66
CA ASP A 70 8.45 0.55 4.79
C ASP A 70 8.87 -0.04 3.44
N VAL A 71 7.91 -0.18 2.52
CA VAL A 71 8.09 -0.73 1.18
C VAL A 71 7.08 -0.06 0.24
N ILE A 72 7.53 0.29 -0.97
CA ILE A 72 6.65 0.64 -2.09
C ILE A 72 6.71 -0.46 -3.15
N ILE A 73 5.55 -1.04 -3.48
CA ILE A 73 5.38 -1.96 -4.60
C ILE A 73 4.73 -1.19 -5.75
N ALA A 74 5.51 -0.87 -6.77
CA ALA A 74 5.03 -0.10 -7.92
C ALA A 74 4.82 -0.99 -9.15
N PHE A 75 3.61 -0.92 -9.70
CA PHE A 75 3.22 -1.59 -10.95
C PHE A 75 3.43 -0.69 -12.19
N GLU A 76 3.76 0.59 -11.97
CA GLU A 76 4.04 1.57 -13.02
C GLU A 76 5.16 2.51 -12.54
N ARG A 77 6.08 2.88 -13.44
CA ARG A 77 7.32 3.60 -13.09
C ARG A 77 7.07 5.06 -12.70
N LEU A 78 6.15 5.75 -13.37
CA LEU A 78 5.77 7.11 -13.00
C LEU A 78 5.04 7.14 -11.67
N GLU A 79 4.21 6.14 -11.37
CA GLU A 79 3.59 6.02 -10.04
C GLU A 79 4.66 5.78 -8.95
N ALA A 80 5.69 4.97 -9.24
CA ALA A 80 6.83 4.80 -8.33
C ALA A 80 7.52 6.14 -8.01
N LEU A 81 7.85 6.92 -9.05
CA LEU A 81 8.48 8.24 -8.90
C LEU A 81 7.55 9.24 -8.21
N ARG A 82 6.25 9.24 -8.55
CA ARG A 82 5.25 10.13 -7.95
C ARG A 82 5.16 9.92 -6.45
N TYR A 83 5.17 8.68 -5.99
CA TYR A 83 4.99 8.34 -4.58
C TYR A 83 6.28 8.02 -3.82
N ALA A 84 7.46 8.18 -4.44
CA ALA A 84 8.75 7.90 -3.80
C ALA A 84 8.96 8.64 -2.46
N HIS A 85 8.38 9.83 -2.31
CA HIS A 85 8.43 10.63 -1.08
C HIS A 85 7.72 9.98 0.13
N PHE A 86 6.85 8.99 -0.09
CA PHE A 86 6.27 8.20 1.00
C PHE A 86 7.27 7.20 1.61
N LEU A 87 8.33 6.84 0.88
CA LEU A 87 9.30 5.86 1.36
C LEU A 87 10.10 6.44 2.52
N LYS A 88 10.26 5.66 3.59
CA LYS A 88 11.15 6.02 4.70
C LYS A 88 12.61 6.07 4.23
N LYS A 89 13.48 6.68 5.05
CA LYS A 89 14.90 6.92 4.75
C LYS A 89 15.72 5.66 4.36
N ASP A 90 15.25 4.46 4.69
CA ASP A 90 15.89 3.18 4.36
C ASP A 90 14.82 2.12 3.98
N GLY A 91 13.76 2.56 3.28
CA GLY A 91 12.67 1.69 2.81
C GLY A 91 12.90 1.10 1.43
#